data_AF-A0AAF0K4R0-F1
#
_entry.id   AF-A0AAF0K4R0-F1
#
_cell.length_a   1.000
_cell.length_b   1.000
_cell.length_c   1.000
_cell.angle_alpha   90.00
_cell.angle_beta   90.00
_cell.angle_gamma   90.00
#
_symmetry.space_group_name_H-M   'P 1'
#
loop_
_entity.id
_entity.type
_entity.pdbx_description
1 polymer ?
#
loop_
_entity_poly.entity_id
_entity_poly.type
_entity_poly.pdbx_seq_one_letter_code
_entity_poly.pdbx_strand_id
1 'polypeptide(L)'
;METKQMIIYLTRLETVLDDLGKLLFKAHLKVPLTLDREQSQELLRQNNRFEFRYQQLRNQKTKLLKQLLKLTSGDIYLRQKIGQLNELNQQSQAALVAAPEYNRQRKINRLRQLILNLQGEKIETSIVLCDQVLAYLYETEKTAFIAHYRPNVAPVAVPFLSRDFKMAMMMLNYMDIMFTPVELQRHIRLLVYRYTQESVDNVLIYDARTILPNAEKTGFSAVAYYFTFKQQSMTFISYKGTEGTMDDPRIKSFRQRLDNYVRESYQDWKYNIDAMLIGHTDNDEQLQLARRFTRYVVRHVKKIEATTRIYGLGHSLGGHFVQTLQLLDQPFNAGYTLNAAPVQLKQIKHYRPDLCDDATWQALFELTKQNTQDKKIEQLLQVKTGLHYAEINNEWFIKDLTRIYFGFPYTFYIGTANYLNARNWTYPFVADIREYLKDDEMQAYSQFWGNLIHYLKRVENRNGTIILASLVTYGLQALREVYGAIKTPEAKRLFSAYARYLSDAKIFKDTPVAVQENFQRELSRPQTALRVLQGEWPFLSSVNNEMVETVIYFHTIEGARYFKSV
;
A
#
# COMPACT_ATOMS: atom_id res chain seq x y z
N MET A 1 4.79 -13.66 -38.58
CA MET A 1 4.28 -12.80 -37.49
C MET A 1 4.90 -11.42 -37.65
N GLU A 2 4.13 -10.32 -37.64
CA GLU A 2 4.70 -8.96 -37.68
C GLU A 2 5.22 -8.54 -36.30
N THR A 3 6.13 -9.34 -35.73
CA THR A 3 6.61 -9.24 -34.34
C THR A 3 7.12 -7.84 -34.01
N LYS A 4 7.88 -7.22 -34.92
CA LYS A 4 8.34 -5.83 -34.81
C LYS A 4 7.18 -4.86 -34.54
N GLN A 5 6.11 -4.95 -35.33
CA GLN A 5 4.98 -4.04 -35.24
C GLN A 5 4.21 -4.24 -33.93
N MET A 6 4.12 -5.48 -33.46
CA MET A 6 3.53 -5.83 -32.18
C MET A 6 4.30 -5.25 -31.00
N ILE A 7 5.64 -5.40 -30.97
CA ILE A 7 6.51 -4.83 -29.93
C ILE A 7 6.36 -3.31 -29.87
N ILE A 8 6.33 -2.63 -31.02
CA ILE A 8 6.13 -1.17 -31.10
C ILE A 8 4.78 -0.76 -30.52
N TYR A 9 3.69 -1.47 -30.87
CA TYR A 9 2.37 -1.16 -30.35
C TYR A 9 2.22 -1.45 -28.85
N LEU A 10 2.85 -2.52 -28.35
CA LEU A 10 2.88 -2.82 -26.91
C LEU A 10 3.68 -1.79 -26.13
N THR A 11 4.84 -1.36 -26.62
CA THR A 11 5.65 -0.30 -25.97
C THR A 11 4.87 1.01 -25.88
N ARG A 12 4.10 1.34 -26.93
CA ARG A 12 3.20 2.51 -26.92
C ARG A 12 2.03 2.31 -25.95
N LEU A 13 1.48 1.10 -25.85
CA LEU A 13 0.41 0.78 -24.91
C LEU A 13 0.88 0.92 -23.46
N GLU A 14 2.06 0.38 -23.13
CA GLU A 14 2.73 0.54 -21.84
C GLU A 14 2.84 2.04 -21.46
N THR A 15 3.26 2.89 -22.40
CA THR A 15 3.32 4.35 -22.20
C THR A 15 1.95 4.96 -21.95
N VAL A 16 0.91 4.55 -22.69
CA VAL A 16 -0.46 5.04 -22.50
C VAL A 16 -1.01 4.63 -21.14
N LEU A 17 -0.73 3.40 -20.68
CA LEU A 17 -1.15 2.91 -19.37
C LEU A 17 -0.46 3.67 -18.23
N ASP A 18 0.85 3.90 -18.33
CA ASP A 18 1.58 4.73 -17.37
C ASP A 18 1.06 6.17 -17.34
N ASP A 19 0.75 6.75 -18.50
CA ASP A 19 0.15 8.08 -18.58
C ASP A 19 -1.27 8.16 -17.99
N LEU A 20 -2.06 7.07 -18.07
CA LEU A 20 -3.35 6.98 -17.37
C LEU A 20 -3.13 6.95 -15.85
N GLY A 21 -2.13 6.19 -15.36
CA GLY A 21 -1.78 6.18 -13.93
C GLY A 21 -1.31 7.55 -13.43
N LYS A 22 -0.45 8.24 -14.20
CA LYS A 22 -0.06 9.64 -13.90
C LYS A 22 -1.24 10.60 -13.90
N LEU A 23 -2.25 10.37 -14.76
CA LEU A 23 -3.46 11.19 -14.79
C LEU A 23 -4.32 10.94 -13.56
N LEU A 24 -4.45 9.68 -13.12
CA LEU A 24 -5.13 9.31 -11.86
C LEU A 24 -4.44 9.95 -10.66
N PHE A 25 -3.12 9.89 -10.60
CA PHE A 25 -2.33 10.58 -9.59
C PHE A 25 -2.59 12.09 -9.57
N LYS A 26 -2.56 12.73 -10.74
CA LYS A 26 -2.86 14.17 -10.88
C LYS A 26 -4.29 14.53 -10.52
N ALA A 27 -5.25 13.64 -10.75
CA ALA A 27 -6.64 13.86 -10.40
C ALA A 27 -6.84 13.86 -8.87
N HIS A 28 -6.28 12.88 -8.16
CA HIS A 28 -6.28 12.84 -6.69
C HIS A 28 -5.56 14.05 -6.07
N LEU A 29 -4.46 14.49 -6.67
CA LEU A 29 -3.73 15.72 -6.35
C LEU A 29 -4.60 16.99 -6.33
N LYS A 30 -5.71 16.99 -7.08
CA LYS A 30 -6.60 18.15 -7.28
C LYS A 30 -7.95 18.02 -6.58
N VAL A 31 -8.18 16.97 -5.80
CA VAL A 31 -9.40 16.82 -4.99
C VAL A 31 -9.48 17.99 -4.00
N PRO A 32 -10.49 18.89 -4.12
CA PRO A 32 -10.59 20.04 -3.24
C PRO A 32 -11.23 19.64 -1.90
N LEU A 33 -10.65 20.13 -0.81
CA LEU A 33 -10.95 19.64 0.55
C LEU A 33 -11.81 20.60 1.37
N THR A 34 -11.91 21.87 0.95
CA THR A 34 -12.74 22.90 1.62
C THR A 34 -13.78 23.54 0.68
N LEU A 35 -13.76 23.22 -0.62
CA LEU A 35 -14.74 23.67 -1.63
C LEU A 35 -15.07 25.18 -1.57
N ASP A 36 -14.07 26.01 -1.28
CA ASP A 36 -14.25 27.45 -1.37
C ASP A 36 -14.42 27.90 -2.84
N ARG A 37 -14.85 29.16 -3.02
CA ARG A 37 -15.20 29.73 -4.33
C ARG A 37 -13.99 29.81 -5.27
N GLU A 38 -12.80 30.02 -4.74
CA GLU A 38 -11.56 30.16 -5.50
C GLU A 38 -11.07 28.79 -6.01
N GLN A 39 -11.00 27.80 -5.12
CA GLN A 39 -10.71 26.40 -5.46
C GLN A 39 -11.70 25.87 -6.50
N SER A 40 -12.98 26.24 -6.38
CA SER A 40 -14.02 25.89 -7.35
C SER A 40 -13.76 26.50 -8.74
N GLN A 41 -13.29 27.74 -8.86
CA GLN A 41 -13.02 28.35 -10.17
C GLN A 41 -11.82 27.72 -10.87
N GLU A 42 -10.72 27.48 -10.15
CA GLU A 42 -9.53 26.85 -10.70
C GLU A 42 -9.79 25.39 -11.15
N LEU A 43 -10.60 24.65 -10.39
CA LEU A 43 -11.00 23.29 -10.72
C LEU A 43 -11.72 23.18 -12.07
N LEU A 44 -12.48 24.20 -12.50
CA LEU A 44 -13.19 24.18 -13.78
C LEU A 44 -12.22 24.07 -14.98
N ARG A 45 -11.17 24.88 -14.98
CA ARG A 45 -10.17 24.90 -16.06
C ARG A 45 -9.39 23.60 -16.09
N GLN A 46 -9.08 23.05 -14.92
CA GLN A 46 -8.35 21.79 -14.78
C GLN A 46 -9.18 20.59 -15.24
N ASN A 47 -10.47 20.52 -14.89
CA ASN A 47 -11.36 19.43 -15.30
C ASN A 47 -11.44 19.27 -16.81
N ASN A 48 -11.58 20.36 -17.58
CA ASN A 48 -11.61 20.28 -19.04
C ASN A 48 -10.31 19.69 -19.60
N ARG A 49 -9.15 20.07 -19.04
CA ARG A 49 -7.84 19.54 -19.46
C ARG A 49 -7.69 18.06 -19.11
N PHE A 50 -8.12 17.66 -17.91
CA PHE A 50 -8.04 16.27 -17.48
C PHE A 50 -8.97 15.36 -18.27
N GLU A 51 -10.23 15.77 -18.49
CA GLU A 51 -11.18 15.01 -19.30
C GLU A 51 -10.69 14.88 -20.75
N PHE A 52 -10.18 15.96 -21.35
CA PHE A 52 -9.59 15.91 -22.68
C PHE A 52 -8.40 14.93 -22.75
N ARG A 53 -7.49 15.00 -21.77
CA ARG A 53 -6.35 14.08 -21.70
C ARG A 53 -6.80 12.63 -21.53
N TYR A 54 -7.79 12.38 -20.68
CA TYR A 54 -8.36 11.04 -20.49
C TYR A 54 -8.96 10.50 -21.79
N GLN A 55 -9.79 11.28 -22.48
CA GLN A 55 -10.36 10.89 -23.77
C GLN A 55 -9.28 10.58 -24.82
N GLN A 56 -8.23 11.40 -24.90
CA GLN A 56 -7.11 11.15 -25.79
C GLN A 56 -6.41 9.81 -25.49
N LEU A 57 -6.06 9.58 -24.22
CA LEU A 57 -5.38 8.36 -23.79
C LEU A 57 -6.26 7.12 -24.02
N ARG A 58 -7.55 7.19 -23.67
CA ARG A 58 -8.51 6.10 -23.89
C ARG A 58 -8.69 5.77 -25.37
N ASN A 59 -8.79 6.79 -26.23
CA ASN A 59 -8.91 6.59 -27.67
C ASN A 59 -7.63 5.95 -28.25
N GLN A 60 -6.46 6.37 -27.76
CA GLN A 60 -5.19 5.75 -28.11
C GLN A 60 -5.10 4.29 -27.64
N LYS A 61 -5.44 3.99 -26.38
CA LYS A 61 -5.54 2.63 -25.83
C LYS A 61 -6.43 1.76 -26.72
N THR A 62 -7.64 2.22 -27.01
CA THR A 62 -8.60 1.48 -27.86
C THR A 62 -8.07 1.23 -29.26
N LYS A 63 -7.44 2.23 -29.89
CA LYS A 63 -6.84 2.09 -31.22
C LYS A 63 -5.71 1.07 -31.22
N LEU A 64 -4.80 1.13 -30.24
CA LEU A 64 -3.69 0.20 -30.09
C LEU A 64 -4.18 -1.23 -29.87
N LEU A 65 -5.17 -1.44 -29.00
CA LEU A 65 -5.73 -2.77 -28.74
C LEU A 65 -6.37 -3.38 -30.00
N LYS A 66 -7.13 -2.58 -30.78
CA LYS A 66 -7.67 -3.03 -32.08
C LYS A 66 -6.56 -3.38 -33.08
N GLN A 67 -5.45 -2.66 -33.07
CA GLN A 67 -4.30 -2.98 -33.92
C GLN A 67 -3.60 -4.26 -33.46
N LEU A 68 -3.38 -4.43 -32.16
CA LEU A 68 -2.76 -5.61 -31.57
C LEU A 68 -3.57 -6.88 -31.86
N LEU A 69 -4.89 -6.84 -31.72
CA LEU A 69 -5.78 -7.98 -32.02
C LEU A 69 -5.63 -8.50 -33.46
N LYS A 70 -5.34 -7.61 -34.42
CA LYS A 70 -5.10 -8.01 -35.82
C LYS A 70 -3.78 -8.75 -36.00
N LEU A 71 -2.81 -8.51 -35.11
CA LEU A 71 -1.46 -9.10 -35.17
C LEU A 71 -1.36 -10.43 -34.41
N THR A 72 -2.38 -10.83 -33.64
CA THR A 72 -2.36 -12.09 -32.86
C THR A 72 -2.79 -13.31 -33.67
N SER A 73 -2.81 -13.24 -35.00
CA SER A 73 -3.18 -14.38 -35.85
C SER A 73 -2.08 -15.45 -35.80
N GLY A 74 -2.40 -16.65 -35.33
CA GLY A 74 -1.51 -17.81 -35.31
C GLY A 74 -0.92 -18.17 -33.94
N ASP A 75 -1.06 -17.29 -32.94
CA ASP A 75 -0.56 -17.56 -31.57
C ASP A 75 -1.71 -17.48 -30.55
N ILE A 76 -1.98 -18.61 -29.89
CA ILE A 76 -3.07 -18.77 -28.93
C ILE A 76 -2.81 -17.92 -27.68
N TYR A 77 -1.57 -17.87 -27.20
CA TYR A 77 -1.20 -17.13 -26.00
C TYR A 77 -1.40 -15.63 -26.23
N LEU A 78 -0.87 -15.11 -27.34
CA LEU A 78 -1.03 -13.70 -27.71
C LEU A 78 -2.50 -13.33 -27.88
N ARG A 79 -3.29 -14.17 -28.59
CA ARG A 79 -4.71 -13.94 -28.79
C ARG A 79 -5.48 -13.88 -27.47
N GLN A 80 -5.18 -14.77 -26.53
CA GLN A 80 -5.84 -14.81 -25.22
C GLN A 80 -5.54 -13.56 -24.41
N LYS A 81 -4.26 -13.20 -24.24
CA LYS A 81 -3.86 -12.06 -23.37
C LYS A 81 -4.28 -10.71 -23.95
N ILE A 82 -4.11 -10.50 -25.26
CA ILE A 82 -4.60 -9.29 -25.93
C ILE A 82 -6.14 -9.25 -25.94
N GLY A 83 -6.80 -10.41 -26.07
CA GLY A 83 -8.26 -10.54 -25.92
C GLY A 83 -8.74 -10.05 -24.56
N GLN A 84 -8.13 -10.53 -23.48
CA GLN A 84 -8.43 -10.11 -22.10
C GLN A 84 -8.21 -8.60 -21.90
N LEU A 85 -7.11 -8.03 -22.43
CA LEU A 85 -6.89 -6.58 -22.42
C LEU A 85 -8.00 -5.81 -23.13
N ASN A 86 -8.46 -6.32 -24.27
CA ASN A 86 -9.55 -5.70 -25.02
C ASN A 86 -10.90 -5.85 -24.30
N GLU A 87 -11.16 -6.97 -23.62
CA GLU A 87 -12.33 -7.17 -22.78
C GLU A 87 -12.36 -6.17 -21.62
N LEU A 88 -11.25 -5.99 -20.90
CA LEU A 88 -11.13 -4.96 -19.86
C LEU A 88 -11.41 -3.57 -20.40
N ASN A 89 -10.88 -3.26 -21.60
CA ASN A 89 -11.16 -2.00 -22.28
C ASN A 89 -12.64 -1.86 -22.69
N GLN A 90 -13.34 -2.93 -23.06
CA GLN A 90 -14.78 -2.88 -23.35
C GLN A 90 -15.61 -2.71 -22.08
N GLN A 91 -15.23 -3.40 -21.00
CA GLN A 91 -15.88 -3.29 -19.69
C GLN A 91 -15.73 -1.87 -19.13
N SER A 92 -14.54 -1.26 -19.22
CA SER A 92 -14.36 0.12 -18.79
C SER A 92 -15.26 1.07 -19.59
N GLN A 93 -15.40 0.85 -20.89
CA GLN A 93 -16.30 1.65 -21.74
C GLN A 93 -17.78 1.46 -21.40
N ALA A 94 -18.21 0.24 -21.12
CA ALA A 94 -19.58 -0.05 -20.72
C ALA A 94 -19.90 0.58 -19.35
N ALA A 95 -18.95 0.49 -18.40
CA ALA A 95 -19.09 1.09 -17.08
C ALA A 95 -19.26 2.62 -17.15
N LEU A 96 -18.59 3.29 -18.10
CA LEU A 96 -18.77 4.73 -18.32
C LEU A 96 -20.17 5.12 -18.78
N VAL A 97 -20.81 4.26 -19.57
CA VAL A 97 -22.19 4.48 -20.05
C VAL A 97 -23.20 4.18 -18.95
N ALA A 98 -22.93 3.17 -18.12
CA ALA A 98 -23.81 2.72 -17.05
C ALA A 98 -23.64 3.48 -15.72
N ALA A 99 -22.57 4.25 -15.55
CA ALA A 99 -22.26 4.93 -14.29
C ALA A 99 -23.36 5.96 -13.95
N PRO A 100 -23.84 6.00 -12.69
CA PRO A 100 -24.74 7.06 -12.26
C PRO A 100 -24.03 8.40 -12.43
N GLU A 101 -24.62 9.30 -13.21
CA GLU A 101 -24.05 10.62 -13.38
C GLU A 101 -24.18 11.40 -12.08
N TYR A 102 -23.05 11.70 -11.44
CA TYR A 102 -23.07 12.77 -10.45
C TYR A 102 -23.60 14.04 -11.12
N ASN A 103 -24.41 14.83 -10.41
CA ASN A 103 -24.91 16.10 -10.95
C ASN A 103 -23.74 16.95 -11.46
N ARG A 104 -23.58 17.02 -12.79
CA ARG A 104 -22.43 17.62 -13.49
C ARG A 104 -22.36 19.14 -13.34
N GLN A 105 -23.41 19.76 -12.78
CA GLN A 105 -23.43 21.19 -12.45
C GLN A 105 -22.38 21.52 -11.37
N ARG A 106 -22.04 20.57 -10.48
CA ARG A 106 -20.96 20.77 -9.49
C ARG A 106 -19.61 20.36 -10.09
N LYS A 107 -18.63 21.27 -10.04
CA LYS A 107 -17.31 21.05 -10.63
C LYS A 107 -16.53 19.90 -9.99
N ILE A 108 -16.67 19.70 -8.68
CA ILE A 108 -16.06 18.56 -7.98
C ILE A 108 -16.59 17.22 -8.47
N ASN A 109 -17.86 17.15 -8.87
CA ASN A 109 -18.48 15.94 -9.38
C ASN A 109 -17.86 15.50 -10.71
N ARG A 110 -17.37 16.44 -11.54
CA ARG A 110 -16.63 16.10 -12.76
C ARG A 110 -15.28 15.46 -12.46
N LEU A 111 -14.54 15.97 -11.47
CA LEU A 111 -13.28 15.36 -11.04
C LEU A 111 -13.51 13.98 -10.43
N ARG A 112 -14.55 13.82 -9.58
CA ARG A 112 -14.93 12.52 -9.00
C ARG A 112 -15.28 11.50 -10.07
N GLN A 113 -16.10 11.90 -11.03
CA GLN A 113 -16.43 11.05 -12.16
C GLN A 113 -15.17 10.64 -12.92
N LEU A 114 -14.24 11.56 -13.16
CA LEU A 114 -12.97 11.24 -13.79
C LEU A 114 -12.13 10.22 -13.00
N ILE A 115 -12.02 10.38 -11.66
CA ILE A 115 -11.28 9.43 -10.81
C ILE A 115 -11.91 8.04 -10.91
N LEU A 116 -13.24 7.93 -10.79
CA LEU A 116 -13.96 6.67 -10.93
C LEU A 116 -13.77 6.05 -12.32
N ASN A 117 -13.79 6.88 -13.36
CA ASN A 117 -13.55 6.45 -14.73
C ASN A 117 -12.14 5.85 -14.89
N LEU A 118 -11.13 6.53 -14.33
CA LEU A 118 -9.73 6.09 -14.36
C LEU A 118 -9.50 4.82 -13.52
N GLN A 119 -10.12 4.71 -12.35
CA GLN A 119 -10.10 3.47 -11.55
C GLN A 119 -10.79 2.32 -12.31
N GLY A 120 -11.88 2.62 -13.03
CA GLY A 120 -12.59 1.70 -13.91
C GLY A 120 -11.77 1.21 -15.11
N GLU A 121 -10.67 1.88 -15.48
CA GLU A 121 -9.75 1.40 -16.53
C GLU A 121 -8.91 0.20 -16.08
N LYS A 122 -8.93 -0.17 -14.78
CA LYS A 122 -8.14 -1.28 -14.19
C LYS A 122 -6.68 -1.23 -14.65
N ILE A 123 -6.03 -0.11 -14.35
CA ILE A 123 -4.72 0.27 -14.89
C ILE A 123 -3.66 -0.80 -14.55
N GLU A 124 -3.52 -1.21 -13.29
CA GLU A 124 -2.52 -2.21 -12.89
C GLU A 124 -2.75 -3.57 -13.56
N THR A 125 -4.01 -4.04 -13.63
CA THR A 125 -4.35 -5.28 -14.34
C THR A 125 -3.99 -5.18 -15.82
N SER A 126 -4.25 -4.03 -16.44
CA SER A 126 -3.89 -3.77 -17.84
C SER A 126 -2.37 -3.75 -18.05
N ILE A 127 -1.60 -3.15 -17.12
CA ILE A 127 -0.14 -3.15 -17.17
C ILE A 127 0.38 -4.59 -17.09
N VAL A 128 -0.13 -5.37 -16.14
CA VAL A 128 0.29 -6.78 -15.95
C VAL A 128 0.02 -7.63 -17.18
N LEU A 129 -1.15 -7.52 -17.81
CA LEU A 129 -1.44 -8.26 -19.04
C LEU A 129 -0.57 -7.79 -20.21
N CYS A 130 -0.28 -6.49 -20.31
CA CYS A 130 0.66 -5.97 -21.31
C CYS A 130 2.08 -6.53 -21.09
N ASP A 131 2.52 -6.58 -19.84
CA ASP A 131 3.83 -7.08 -19.45
C ASP A 131 3.95 -8.60 -19.65
N GLN A 132 2.87 -9.37 -19.47
CA GLN A 132 2.84 -10.80 -19.80
C GLN A 132 3.11 -11.04 -21.29
N VAL A 133 2.50 -10.21 -22.16
CA VAL A 133 2.72 -10.31 -23.60
C VAL A 133 4.14 -9.86 -23.99
N LEU A 134 4.62 -8.76 -23.42
CA LEU A 134 6.01 -8.32 -23.64
C LEU A 134 7.02 -9.37 -23.16
N ALA A 135 6.79 -10.00 -22.02
CA ALA A 135 7.67 -11.02 -21.46
C ALA A 135 7.67 -12.30 -22.30
N TYR A 136 6.50 -12.68 -22.84
CA TYR A 136 6.40 -13.77 -23.80
C TYR A 136 7.24 -13.48 -25.06
N LEU A 137 7.07 -12.30 -25.68
CA LEU A 137 7.83 -11.91 -26.87
C LEU A 137 9.33 -11.77 -26.61
N TYR A 138 9.72 -11.32 -25.41
CA TYR A 138 11.13 -11.25 -25.04
C TYR A 138 11.79 -12.64 -25.03
N GLU A 139 11.06 -13.68 -24.66
CA GLU A 139 11.58 -15.05 -24.64
C GLU A 139 11.48 -15.73 -26.01
N THR A 140 10.34 -15.64 -26.69
CA THR A 140 10.09 -16.38 -27.94
C THR A 140 10.67 -15.70 -29.17
N GLU A 141 10.84 -14.38 -29.14
CA GLU A 141 11.25 -13.56 -30.28
C GLU A 141 12.41 -12.61 -29.91
N LYS A 142 13.33 -13.10 -29.08
CA LYS A 142 14.38 -12.32 -28.40
C LYS A 142 15.14 -11.35 -29.32
N THR A 143 15.57 -11.79 -30.50
CA THR A 143 16.31 -10.95 -31.45
C THR A 143 15.48 -9.75 -31.92
N ALA A 144 14.22 -9.98 -32.32
CA ALA A 144 13.32 -8.91 -32.72
C ALA A 144 12.96 -8.01 -31.54
N PHE A 145 12.79 -8.59 -30.35
CA PHE A 145 12.51 -7.86 -29.11
C PHE A 145 13.63 -6.87 -28.77
N ILE A 146 14.88 -7.34 -28.67
CA ILE A 146 16.04 -6.47 -28.38
C ILE A 146 16.19 -5.39 -29.45
N ALA A 147 15.94 -5.73 -30.72
CA ALA A 147 16.04 -4.77 -31.82
C ALA A 147 15.02 -3.63 -31.74
N HIS A 148 13.84 -3.84 -31.14
CA HIS A 148 12.70 -2.93 -31.26
C HIS A 148 12.06 -2.46 -29.96
N TYR A 149 12.24 -3.17 -28.85
CA TYR A 149 11.79 -2.71 -27.54
C TYR A 149 12.72 -1.60 -27.05
N ARG A 150 12.14 -0.46 -26.72
CA ARG A 150 12.85 0.70 -26.18
C ARG A 150 12.11 1.15 -24.92
N PRO A 151 12.52 0.69 -23.74
CA PRO A 151 11.85 1.09 -22.51
C PRO A 151 12.08 2.58 -22.27
N ASN A 152 11.08 3.26 -21.71
CA ASN A 152 11.14 4.70 -21.42
C ASN A 152 11.85 4.98 -20.07
N VAL A 153 12.94 4.27 -19.81
CA VAL A 153 13.75 4.38 -18.59
C VAL A 153 15.22 4.25 -18.95
N ALA A 154 16.07 5.01 -18.25
CA ALA A 154 17.51 4.91 -18.42
C ALA A 154 18.02 3.59 -17.79
N PRO A 155 18.91 2.85 -18.48
CA PRO A 155 19.46 1.62 -17.93
C PRO A 155 20.33 1.92 -16.71
N VAL A 156 20.20 1.09 -15.68
CA VAL A 156 21.04 1.09 -14.48
C VAL A 156 22.02 -0.08 -14.49
N ALA A 157 23.18 0.10 -13.85
CA ALA A 157 24.22 -0.93 -13.80
C ALA A 157 23.81 -2.19 -13.01
N VAL A 158 22.96 -2.02 -11.99
CA VAL A 158 22.44 -3.10 -11.13
C VAL A 158 20.96 -2.83 -10.87
N PRO A 159 20.06 -3.84 -10.94
CA PRO A 159 18.62 -3.63 -10.79
C PRO A 159 18.21 -2.84 -9.53
N PHE A 160 18.85 -3.10 -8.40
CA PHE A 160 18.53 -2.45 -7.11
C PHE A 160 18.74 -0.92 -7.11
N LEU A 161 19.54 -0.38 -8.03
CA LEU A 161 19.73 1.07 -8.17
C LEU A 161 18.50 1.79 -8.75
N SER A 162 17.65 1.07 -9.51
CA SER A 162 16.43 1.66 -10.08
C SER A 162 15.30 1.68 -9.04
N ARG A 163 14.81 2.89 -8.69
CA ARG A 163 13.61 3.06 -7.88
C ARG A 163 12.39 2.40 -8.52
N ASP A 164 12.23 2.57 -9.82
CA ASP A 164 11.09 2.03 -10.57
C ASP A 164 11.14 0.50 -10.64
N PHE A 165 12.32 -0.11 -10.70
CA PHE A 165 12.47 -1.56 -10.57
C PHE A 165 12.01 -2.04 -9.19
N LYS A 166 12.42 -1.36 -8.11
CA LYS A 166 12.00 -1.71 -6.74
C LYS A 166 10.49 -1.58 -6.57
N MET A 167 9.88 -0.53 -7.13
CA MET A 167 8.42 -0.35 -7.17
C MET A 167 7.73 -1.48 -7.93
N ALA A 168 8.23 -1.84 -9.11
CA ALA A 168 7.67 -2.91 -9.92
C ALA A 168 7.74 -4.27 -9.18
N MET A 169 8.85 -4.56 -8.52
CA MET A 169 9.03 -5.78 -7.72
C MET A 169 8.09 -5.81 -6.50
N MET A 170 7.89 -4.69 -5.80
CA MET A 170 6.91 -4.63 -4.71
C MET A 170 5.47 -4.78 -5.20
N MET A 171 5.11 -4.11 -6.31
CA MET A 171 3.79 -4.23 -6.94
C MET A 171 3.51 -5.66 -7.41
N LEU A 172 4.54 -6.37 -7.88
CA LEU A 172 4.42 -7.76 -8.30
C LEU A 172 3.91 -8.67 -7.17
N ASN A 173 4.23 -8.37 -5.91
CA ASN A 173 3.73 -9.13 -4.76
C ASN A 173 2.21 -8.99 -4.53
N TYR A 174 1.55 -8.03 -5.20
CA TYR A 174 0.09 -7.88 -5.20
C TYR A 174 -0.56 -8.44 -6.47
N MET A 175 0.24 -8.64 -7.52
CA MET A 175 -0.23 -8.99 -8.86
C MET A 175 0.26 -10.35 -9.35
N ASP A 176 1.10 -11.05 -8.58
CA ASP A 176 1.65 -12.37 -8.89
C ASP A 176 0.57 -13.44 -9.12
N ILE A 177 -0.59 -13.29 -8.47
CA ILE A 177 -1.80 -14.10 -8.68
C ILE A 177 -2.30 -14.10 -10.13
N MET A 178 -1.88 -13.12 -10.94
CA MET A 178 -2.22 -13.03 -12.36
C MET A 178 -1.32 -13.87 -13.26
N PHE A 179 -0.24 -14.46 -12.71
CA PHE A 179 0.77 -15.20 -13.45
C PHE A 179 0.74 -16.69 -13.10
N THR A 180 0.91 -17.54 -14.11
CA THR A 180 1.42 -18.90 -13.87
C THR A 180 2.89 -18.85 -13.46
N PRO A 181 3.46 -19.91 -12.83
CA PRO A 181 4.87 -19.94 -12.45
C PRO A 181 5.83 -19.64 -13.62
N VAL A 182 5.53 -20.15 -14.81
CA VAL A 182 6.34 -19.91 -16.03
C VAL A 182 6.23 -18.46 -16.49
N GLU A 183 5.02 -17.88 -16.52
CA GLU A 183 4.83 -16.48 -16.88
C GLU A 183 5.53 -15.54 -15.89
N LEU A 184 5.50 -15.87 -14.59
CA LEU A 184 6.16 -15.07 -13.58
C LEU A 184 7.68 -15.07 -13.77
N GLN A 185 8.28 -16.22 -14.08
CA GLN A 185 9.72 -16.28 -14.40
C GLN A 185 10.06 -15.43 -15.64
N ARG A 186 9.25 -15.50 -16.71
CA ARG A 186 9.42 -14.65 -17.90
C ARG A 186 9.31 -13.17 -17.55
N HIS A 187 8.35 -12.82 -16.72
CA HIS A 187 8.13 -11.45 -16.29
C HIS A 187 9.33 -10.89 -15.51
N ILE A 188 9.94 -11.67 -14.60
CA ILE A 188 11.18 -11.27 -13.93
C ILE A 188 12.31 -11.02 -14.94
N ARG A 189 12.47 -11.88 -15.95
CA ARG A 189 13.47 -11.66 -17.01
C ARG A 189 13.21 -10.36 -17.78
N LEU A 190 11.95 -10.08 -18.12
CA LEU A 190 11.55 -8.82 -18.76
C LEU A 190 11.84 -7.62 -17.84
N LEU A 191 11.46 -7.68 -16.56
CA LEU A 191 11.66 -6.58 -15.62
C LEU A 191 13.15 -6.23 -15.49
N VAL A 192 14.02 -7.23 -15.32
CA VAL A 192 15.46 -6.94 -15.25
C VAL A 192 15.95 -6.34 -16.57
N TYR A 193 15.57 -6.90 -17.72
CA TYR A 193 15.94 -6.36 -19.03
C TYR A 193 15.44 -4.91 -19.21
N ARG A 194 14.19 -4.61 -18.82
CA ARG A 194 13.59 -3.27 -18.92
C ARG A 194 14.46 -2.20 -18.26
N TYR A 195 15.02 -2.48 -17.09
CA TYR A 195 15.79 -1.48 -16.33
C TYR A 195 17.31 -1.58 -16.47
N THR A 196 17.84 -2.66 -17.05
CA THR A 196 19.30 -2.84 -17.19
C THR A 196 19.76 -3.00 -18.64
N GLN A 197 18.86 -3.38 -19.55
CA GLN A 197 19.12 -3.82 -20.91
C GLN A 197 20.02 -5.07 -20.99
N GLU A 198 20.03 -5.88 -19.93
CA GLU A 198 20.87 -7.07 -19.80
C GLU A 198 19.98 -8.29 -19.52
N SER A 199 20.41 -9.46 -19.99
CA SER A 199 19.71 -10.71 -19.69
C SER A 199 20.08 -11.27 -18.32
N VAL A 200 19.20 -12.11 -17.77
CA VAL A 200 19.42 -12.84 -16.52
C VAL A 200 19.16 -14.32 -16.71
N ASP A 201 19.86 -15.12 -15.92
CA ASP A 201 19.77 -16.58 -15.90
C ASP A 201 19.22 -17.07 -14.54
N ASN A 202 18.87 -18.36 -14.49
CA ASN A 202 18.53 -19.07 -13.25
C ASN A 202 17.44 -18.40 -12.40
N VAL A 203 16.32 -18.01 -13.02
CA VAL A 203 15.20 -17.39 -12.29
C VAL A 203 14.48 -18.43 -11.42
N LEU A 204 14.57 -18.27 -10.10
CA LEU A 204 13.86 -19.08 -9.11
C LEU A 204 12.95 -18.20 -8.26
N ILE A 205 11.82 -18.75 -7.84
CA ILE A 205 10.78 -18.03 -7.11
C ILE A 205 10.38 -18.84 -5.89
N TYR A 206 10.36 -18.20 -4.74
CA TYR A 206 9.97 -18.80 -3.47
C TYR A 206 8.79 -18.03 -2.88
N ASP A 207 7.65 -18.68 -2.74
CA ASP A 207 6.44 -18.12 -2.17
C ASP A 207 6.30 -18.55 -0.71
N ALA A 208 6.09 -17.60 0.20
CA ALA A 208 5.96 -17.85 1.62
C ALA A 208 4.76 -18.73 1.98
N ARG A 209 3.61 -18.59 1.30
CA ARG A 209 2.41 -19.42 1.53
C ARG A 209 2.58 -20.83 0.96
N THR A 210 3.46 -21.01 -0.03
CA THR A 210 3.86 -22.35 -0.50
C THR A 210 4.81 -23.03 0.49
N ILE A 211 5.82 -22.31 0.98
CA ILE A 211 6.86 -22.87 1.87
C ILE A 211 6.36 -23.03 3.32
N LEU A 212 5.51 -22.11 3.78
CA LEU A 212 4.91 -22.07 5.11
C LEU A 212 3.38 -22.04 4.95
N PRO A 213 2.70 -23.19 4.79
CA PRO A 213 1.26 -23.23 4.52
C PRO A 213 0.38 -22.57 5.59
N ASN A 214 0.89 -22.39 6.82
CA ASN A 214 0.18 -21.66 7.86
C ASN A 214 0.17 -20.12 7.65
N ALA A 215 0.99 -19.57 6.76
CA ALA A 215 1.07 -18.14 6.49
C ALA A 215 -0.26 -17.53 6.03
N GLU A 216 -1.03 -18.23 5.19
CA GLU A 216 -2.33 -17.76 4.70
C GLU A 216 -3.36 -17.49 5.81
N LYS A 217 -3.27 -18.23 6.93
CA LYS A 217 -4.18 -18.05 8.07
C LYS A 217 -3.87 -16.78 8.86
N THR A 218 -2.62 -16.35 8.83
CA THR A 218 -2.11 -15.20 9.60
C THR A 218 -2.12 -13.89 8.84
N GLY A 219 -2.51 -13.89 7.56
CA GLY A 219 -2.37 -12.73 6.66
C GLY A 219 -1.01 -12.66 5.96
N PHE A 220 0.06 -13.19 6.59
CA PHE A 220 1.43 -13.09 6.08
C PHE A 220 1.59 -13.53 4.61
N SER A 221 2.26 -12.69 3.84
CA SER A 221 2.59 -12.91 2.43
C SER A 221 3.94 -12.27 2.10
N ALA A 222 4.79 -13.05 1.44
CA ALA A 222 6.07 -12.60 0.92
C ALA A 222 6.49 -13.51 -0.24
N VAL A 223 7.22 -12.95 -1.19
CA VAL A 223 7.79 -13.70 -2.32
C VAL A 223 9.25 -13.30 -2.47
N ALA A 224 10.12 -14.30 -2.69
CA ALA A 224 11.52 -14.08 -3.00
C ALA A 224 11.83 -14.47 -4.44
N TYR A 225 12.56 -13.59 -5.13
CA TYR A 225 12.96 -13.76 -6.53
C TYR A 225 14.49 -13.85 -6.59
N TYR A 226 15.00 -15.01 -6.96
CA TYR A 226 16.43 -15.27 -7.16
C TYR A 226 16.74 -15.29 -8.66
N PHE A 227 17.84 -14.68 -9.07
CA PHE A 227 18.36 -14.76 -10.43
C PHE A 227 19.87 -14.44 -10.48
N THR A 228 20.55 -14.87 -11.53
CA THR A 228 21.94 -14.53 -11.81
C THR A 228 22.00 -13.39 -12.84
N PHE A 229 22.65 -12.29 -12.45
CA PHE A 229 22.85 -11.09 -13.28
C PHE A 229 24.34 -10.79 -13.39
N LYS A 230 24.89 -10.78 -14.62
CA LYS A 230 26.34 -10.55 -14.87
C LYS A 230 27.23 -11.38 -13.93
N GLN A 231 26.96 -12.69 -13.85
CA GLN A 231 27.65 -13.65 -12.98
C GLN A 231 27.48 -13.45 -11.46
N GLN A 232 26.78 -12.39 -11.02
CA GLN A 232 26.42 -12.18 -9.63
C GLN A 232 25.00 -12.68 -9.37
N SER A 233 24.85 -13.64 -8.46
CA SER A 233 23.53 -14.05 -7.98
C SER A 233 22.93 -12.98 -7.05
N MET A 234 21.65 -12.70 -7.26
CA MET A 234 20.88 -11.72 -6.52
C MET A 234 19.54 -12.32 -6.08
N THR A 235 19.08 -11.96 -4.89
CA THR A 235 17.77 -12.34 -4.36
C THR A 235 17.05 -11.12 -3.84
N PHE A 236 15.81 -10.91 -4.27
CA PHE A 236 14.93 -9.85 -3.77
C PHE A 236 13.79 -10.50 -2.99
N ILE A 237 13.71 -10.24 -1.68
CA ILE A 237 12.63 -10.73 -0.82
C ILE A 237 11.65 -9.58 -0.61
N SER A 238 10.45 -9.69 -1.18
CA SER A 238 9.40 -8.69 -1.11
C SER A 238 8.32 -9.11 -0.11
N TYR A 239 8.10 -8.29 0.92
CA TYR A 239 7.06 -8.50 1.93
C TYR A 239 5.82 -7.65 1.58
N LYS A 240 4.63 -8.25 1.70
CA LYS A 240 3.37 -7.56 1.36
C LYS A 240 2.96 -6.62 2.49
N GLY A 241 2.43 -5.45 2.13
CA GLY A 241 1.77 -4.54 3.08
C GLY A 241 0.34 -4.95 3.38
N THR A 242 -0.35 -4.14 4.20
CA THR A 242 -1.74 -4.35 4.60
C THR A 242 -2.72 -3.91 3.50
N GLU A 243 -2.82 -4.70 2.43
CA GLU A 243 -3.83 -4.50 1.38
C GLU A 243 -4.37 -5.86 0.92
N GLY A 244 -5.57 -6.21 1.37
CA GLY A 244 -6.29 -7.36 0.85
C GLY A 244 -6.67 -7.16 -0.61
N THR A 245 -6.81 -8.25 -1.37
CA THR A 245 -7.20 -8.17 -2.79
C THR A 245 -8.70 -8.47 -2.96
N MET A 246 -9.50 -7.44 -3.24
CA MET A 246 -10.93 -7.59 -3.58
C MET A 246 -11.20 -8.18 -4.97
N ASP A 247 -10.19 -8.15 -5.85
CA ASP A 247 -10.28 -8.53 -7.26
C ASP A 247 -9.56 -9.85 -7.59
N ASP A 248 -9.47 -10.79 -6.63
CA ASP A 248 -8.84 -12.09 -6.89
C ASP A 248 -9.60 -12.84 -8.02
N PRO A 249 -8.98 -13.04 -9.21
CA PRO A 249 -9.65 -13.62 -10.37
C PRO A 249 -9.99 -15.10 -10.16
N ARG A 250 -9.40 -15.77 -9.17
CA ARG A 250 -9.66 -17.17 -8.83
C ARG A 250 -11.00 -17.34 -8.10
N ILE A 251 -11.52 -16.26 -7.50
CA ILE A 251 -12.75 -16.27 -6.70
C ILE A 251 -13.87 -15.60 -7.49
N LYS A 252 -14.84 -16.39 -7.97
CA LYS A 252 -15.94 -15.85 -8.80
C LYS A 252 -16.97 -15.05 -8.01
N SER A 253 -17.26 -15.45 -6.76
CA SER A 253 -18.31 -14.83 -5.95
C SER A 253 -17.82 -13.54 -5.27
N PHE A 254 -18.56 -12.44 -5.47
CA PHE A 254 -18.32 -11.18 -4.76
C PHE A 254 -18.31 -11.36 -3.24
N ARG A 255 -19.25 -12.15 -2.70
CA ARG A 255 -19.36 -12.39 -1.25
C ARG A 255 -18.12 -13.09 -0.70
N GLN A 256 -17.57 -14.05 -1.45
CA GLN A 256 -16.34 -14.74 -1.05
C GLN A 256 -15.11 -13.82 -1.15
N ARG A 257 -15.05 -12.96 -2.18
CA ARG A 257 -13.97 -11.96 -2.29
C ARG A 257 -14.01 -10.97 -1.13
N LEU A 258 -15.19 -10.46 -0.78
CA LEU A 258 -15.37 -9.59 0.37
C LEU A 258 -14.96 -10.28 1.69
N ASP A 259 -15.38 -11.53 1.88
CA ASP A 259 -15.03 -12.30 3.07
C ASP A 259 -13.51 -12.47 3.24
N ASN A 260 -12.83 -12.87 2.16
CA ASN A 260 -11.37 -13.00 2.14
C ASN A 260 -10.66 -11.67 2.36
N TYR A 261 -11.11 -10.61 1.70
CA TYR A 261 -10.54 -9.27 1.85
C TYR A 261 -10.63 -8.78 3.30
N VAL A 262 -11.79 -8.92 3.94
CA VAL A 262 -11.98 -8.51 5.34
C VAL A 262 -11.12 -9.36 6.27
N ARG A 263 -11.05 -10.67 6.05
CA ARG A 263 -10.26 -11.58 6.89
C ARG A 263 -8.77 -11.26 6.80
N GLU A 264 -8.21 -11.12 5.59
CA GLU A 264 -6.79 -10.80 5.39
C GLU A 264 -6.46 -9.44 6.02
N SER A 265 -7.29 -8.42 5.74
CA SER A 265 -7.11 -7.08 6.30
C SER A 265 -7.18 -7.10 7.83
N TYR A 266 -8.10 -7.85 8.43
CA TYR A 266 -8.19 -7.99 9.88
C TYR A 266 -6.92 -8.58 10.49
N GLN A 267 -6.35 -9.64 9.90
CA GLN A 267 -5.14 -10.27 10.44
C GLN A 267 -3.94 -9.31 10.40
N ASP A 268 -3.81 -8.55 9.33
CA ASP A 268 -2.75 -7.54 9.20
C ASP A 268 -2.95 -6.39 10.19
N TRP A 269 -4.17 -5.89 10.35
CA TRP A 269 -4.49 -4.85 11.34
C TRP A 269 -4.31 -5.33 12.78
N LYS A 270 -4.67 -6.57 13.07
CA LYS A 270 -4.43 -7.23 14.36
C LYS A 270 -2.94 -7.26 14.69
N TYR A 271 -2.08 -7.56 13.70
CA TYR A 271 -0.63 -7.47 13.86
C TYR A 271 -0.17 -6.01 14.04
N ASN A 272 -0.59 -5.09 13.15
CA ASN A 272 -0.19 -3.68 13.20
C ASN A 272 -0.49 -3.04 14.57
N ILE A 273 -1.67 -3.30 15.12
CA ILE A 273 -2.07 -2.74 16.41
C ILE A 273 -1.30 -3.40 17.56
N ASP A 274 -1.35 -4.73 17.70
CA ASP A 274 -0.74 -5.37 18.86
C ASP A 274 0.79 -5.23 18.82
N ALA A 275 1.41 -5.53 17.69
CA ALA A 275 2.86 -5.55 17.57
C ALA A 275 3.48 -4.16 17.40
N MET A 276 2.85 -3.26 16.62
CA MET A 276 3.49 -1.99 16.24
C MET A 276 3.02 -0.82 17.11
N LEU A 277 1.69 -0.68 17.29
CA LEU A 277 1.11 0.41 18.06
C LEU A 277 1.34 0.24 19.58
N ILE A 278 1.15 -0.98 20.09
CA ILE A 278 1.17 -1.26 21.54
C ILE A 278 2.51 -1.87 21.97
N GLY A 279 3.10 -2.70 21.10
CA GLY A 279 4.30 -3.49 21.39
C GLY A 279 4.03 -4.72 22.25
N HIS A 280 2.82 -5.27 22.15
CA HIS A 280 2.49 -6.59 22.67
C HIS A 280 3.09 -7.67 21.78
N THR A 281 3.63 -8.71 22.41
CA THR A 281 4.30 -9.82 21.74
C THR A 281 3.39 -11.03 21.56
N ASP A 282 2.14 -10.96 22.03
CA ASP A 282 1.20 -12.09 22.02
C ASP A 282 0.64 -12.41 20.62
N ASN A 283 0.77 -11.49 19.66
CA ASN A 283 0.40 -11.68 18.25
C ASN A 283 1.59 -11.50 17.32
N ASP A 284 2.62 -12.32 17.49
CA ASP A 284 3.85 -12.23 16.70
C ASP A 284 3.91 -13.20 15.51
N GLU A 285 2.83 -13.93 15.23
CA GLU A 285 2.81 -15.02 14.26
C GLU A 285 3.35 -14.59 12.88
N GLN A 286 2.94 -13.40 12.39
CA GLN A 286 3.44 -12.88 11.12
C GLN A 286 4.96 -12.61 11.17
N LEU A 287 5.50 -12.07 12.26
CA LEU A 287 6.94 -11.85 12.41
C LEU A 287 7.71 -13.18 12.48
N GLN A 288 7.21 -14.16 13.23
CA GLN A 288 7.83 -15.48 13.29
C GLN A 288 7.87 -16.13 11.90
N LEU A 289 6.78 -16.03 11.14
CA LEU A 289 6.70 -16.51 9.77
C LEU A 289 7.65 -15.76 8.83
N ALA A 290 7.73 -14.44 8.94
CA ALA A 290 8.67 -13.62 8.19
C ALA A 290 10.12 -14.05 8.45
N ARG A 291 10.49 -14.27 9.72
CA ARG A 291 11.83 -14.78 10.09
C ARG A 291 12.08 -16.18 9.52
N ARG A 292 11.12 -17.10 9.65
CA ARG A 292 11.25 -18.48 9.15
C ARG A 292 11.41 -18.51 7.63
N PHE A 293 10.58 -17.76 6.90
CA PHE A 293 10.65 -17.67 5.45
C PHE A 293 11.99 -17.08 5.01
N THR A 294 12.41 -15.97 5.62
CA THR A 294 13.68 -15.30 5.30
C THR A 294 14.86 -16.23 5.53
N ARG A 295 14.94 -16.90 6.69
CA ARG A 295 16.00 -17.89 6.98
C ARG A 295 15.98 -19.05 6.01
N TYR A 296 14.80 -19.55 5.63
CA TYR A 296 14.67 -20.58 4.62
C TYR A 296 15.29 -20.11 3.30
N VAL A 297 14.84 -18.97 2.77
CA VAL A 297 15.32 -18.42 1.49
C VAL A 297 16.83 -18.19 1.53
N VAL A 298 17.33 -17.46 2.54
CA VAL A 298 18.76 -17.14 2.70
C VAL A 298 19.61 -18.40 2.71
N ARG A 299 19.22 -19.44 3.46
CA ARG A 299 19.96 -20.72 3.50
C ARG A 299 19.92 -21.45 2.16
N HIS A 300 18.80 -21.43 1.45
CA HIS A 300 18.68 -22.12 0.17
C HIS A 300 19.49 -21.42 -0.92
N VAL A 301 19.36 -20.10 -1.07
CA VAL A 301 20.09 -19.37 -2.11
C VAL A 301 21.59 -19.35 -1.87
N LYS A 302 22.06 -19.30 -0.61
CA LYS A 302 23.49 -19.40 -0.29
C LYS A 302 24.08 -20.80 -0.51
N LYS A 303 23.26 -21.85 -0.54
CA LYS A 303 23.71 -23.19 -0.97
C LYS A 303 23.87 -23.28 -2.49
N ILE A 304 23.10 -22.49 -3.25
CA ILE A 304 23.24 -22.40 -4.70
C ILE A 304 24.48 -21.58 -5.04
N GLU A 305 24.61 -20.39 -4.45
CA GLU A 305 25.75 -19.49 -4.63
C GLU A 305 26.02 -18.73 -3.32
N ALA A 306 27.15 -19.01 -2.67
CA ALA A 306 27.49 -18.48 -1.35
C ALA A 306 27.61 -16.94 -1.33
N THR A 307 27.99 -16.34 -2.47
CA THR A 307 28.15 -14.90 -2.65
C THR A 307 26.87 -14.17 -3.05
N THR A 308 25.71 -14.86 -3.05
CA THR A 308 24.41 -14.25 -3.41
C THR A 308 24.12 -13.00 -2.59
N ARG A 309 23.84 -11.89 -3.26
CA ARG A 309 23.38 -10.65 -2.63
C ARG A 309 21.88 -10.71 -2.37
N ILE A 310 21.46 -10.35 -1.16
CA ILE A 310 20.07 -10.46 -0.69
C ILE A 310 19.53 -9.06 -0.38
N TYR A 311 18.40 -8.71 -0.97
CA TYR A 311 17.76 -7.40 -0.85
C TYR A 311 16.37 -7.54 -0.23
N GLY A 312 16.06 -6.73 0.77
CA GLY A 312 14.71 -6.64 1.36
C GLY A 312 13.89 -5.54 0.68
N LEU A 313 12.67 -5.85 0.24
CA LEU A 313 11.71 -4.88 -0.30
C LEU A 313 10.41 -4.93 0.50
N GLY A 314 9.80 -3.78 0.77
CA GLY A 314 8.55 -3.78 1.52
C GLY A 314 7.78 -2.46 1.49
N HIS A 315 6.46 -2.56 1.40
CA HIS A 315 5.53 -1.43 1.49
C HIS A 315 4.70 -1.51 2.78
N SER A 316 4.47 -0.40 3.49
CA SER A 316 3.61 -0.37 4.69
C SER A 316 4.07 -1.39 5.75
N LEU A 317 3.23 -2.36 6.14
CA LEU A 317 3.61 -3.50 6.99
C LEU A 317 4.80 -4.33 6.42
N GLY A 318 4.89 -4.48 5.10
CA GLY A 318 6.05 -5.11 4.48
C GLY A 318 7.35 -4.35 4.75
N GLY A 319 7.29 -3.02 4.77
CA GLY A 319 8.42 -2.16 5.12
C GLY A 319 8.81 -2.27 6.60
N HIS A 320 7.84 -2.50 7.48
CA HIS A 320 8.10 -2.87 8.87
C HIS A 320 8.91 -4.18 8.95
N PHE A 321 8.52 -5.23 8.22
CA PHE A 321 9.26 -6.50 8.22
C PHE A 321 10.69 -6.36 7.73
N VAL A 322 10.95 -5.58 6.67
CA VAL A 322 12.33 -5.34 6.20
C VAL A 322 13.20 -4.76 7.33
N GLN A 323 12.71 -3.73 8.02
CA GLN A 323 13.45 -3.08 9.09
C GLN A 323 13.60 -3.98 10.33
N THR A 324 12.51 -4.59 10.78
CA THR A 324 12.50 -5.48 11.95
C THR A 324 13.40 -6.69 11.73
N LEU A 325 13.35 -7.35 10.57
CA LEU A 325 14.22 -8.49 10.27
C LEU A 325 15.69 -8.08 10.14
N GLN A 326 15.97 -6.89 9.60
CA GLN A 326 17.32 -6.37 9.55
C GLN A 326 17.91 -6.14 10.96
N LEU A 327 17.10 -5.68 11.91
CA LEU A 327 17.52 -5.57 13.32
C LEU A 327 17.74 -6.94 13.97
N LEU A 328 16.81 -7.87 13.76
CA LEU A 328 16.81 -9.14 14.48
C LEU A 328 17.85 -10.13 13.97
N ASP A 329 17.96 -10.28 12.65
CA ASP A 329 18.67 -11.39 11.99
C ASP A 329 19.70 -10.90 10.94
N GLN A 330 19.74 -9.59 10.62
CA GLN A 330 20.63 -8.98 9.61
C GLN A 330 20.73 -9.76 8.26
N PRO A 331 19.60 -10.18 7.64
CA PRO A 331 19.67 -11.06 6.49
C PRO A 331 19.97 -10.34 5.17
N PHE A 332 19.85 -9.01 5.11
CA PHE A 332 19.92 -8.25 3.87
C PHE A 332 21.26 -7.52 3.72
N ASN A 333 21.77 -7.51 2.49
CA ASN A 333 22.89 -6.65 2.09
C ASN A 333 22.45 -5.19 1.93
N ALA A 334 21.21 -4.97 1.50
CA ALA A 334 20.57 -3.65 1.41
C ALA A 334 19.04 -3.82 1.40
N GLY A 335 18.31 -2.74 1.62
CA GLY A 335 16.85 -2.78 1.68
C GLY A 335 16.21 -1.50 1.15
N TYR A 336 14.98 -1.61 0.72
CA TYR A 336 14.19 -0.48 0.28
C TYR A 336 12.76 -0.61 0.76
N THR A 337 12.25 0.44 1.37
CA THR A 337 10.89 0.48 1.88
C THR A 337 10.14 1.71 1.37
N LEU A 338 8.82 1.55 1.21
CA LEU A 338 7.92 2.61 0.81
C LEU A 338 6.81 2.73 1.86
N ASN A 339 6.56 3.94 2.35
CA ASN A 339 5.58 4.22 3.39
C ASN A 339 5.61 3.23 4.55
N ALA A 340 6.81 2.82 4.96
CA ALA A 340 6.96 1.76 5.93
C ALA A 340 6.34 2.18 7.26
N ALA A 341 5.56 1.27 7.83
CA ALA A 341 5.10 1.43 9.20
C ALA A 341 6.30 1.17 10.16
N PRO A 342 6.34 1.81 11.35
CA PRO A 342 7.55 1.86 12.17
C PRO A 342 7.91 0.54 12.83
N VAL A 343 9.15 0.37 13.25
CA VAL A 343 9.58 -0.70 14.17
C VAL A 343 9.13 -0.37 15.60
N GLN A 344 8.87 -1.39 16.43
CA GLN A 344 8.50 -1.24 17.84
C GLN A 344 9.60 -1.79 18.77
N LEU A 345 10.21 -0.92 19.58
CA LEU A 345 11.36 -1.23 20.43
C LEU A 345 11.09 -2.36 21.43
N LYS A 346 9.88 -2.40 22.01
CA LYS A 346 9.50 -3.49 22.93
C LYS A 346 9.60 -4.86 22.26
N GLN A 347 9.19 -4.94 20.99
CA GLN A 347 9.26 -6.16 20.20
C GLN A 347 10.71 -6.55 19.92
N ILE A 348 11.57 -5.58 19.58
CA ILE A 348 13.00 -5.85 19.36
C ILE A 348 13.67 -6.37 20.63
N LYS A 349 13.47 -5.71 21.78
CA LYS A 349 14.02 -6.16 23.07
C LYS A 349 13.52 -7.55 23.45
N HIS A 350 12.26 -7.88 23.15
CA HIS A 350 11.72 -9.21 23.42
C HIS A 350 12.47 -10.31 22.64
N TYR A 351 12.74 -10.13 21.35
CA TYR A 351 13.41 -11.17 20.53
C TYR A 351 14.93 -11.14 20.57
N ARG A 352 15.53 -9.98 20.84
CA ARG A 352 16.98 -9.77 20.90
C ARG A 352 17.32 -8.89 22.12
N PRO A 353 17.06 -9.37 23.35
CA PRO A 353 17.41 -8.62 24.55
C PRO A 353 18.92 -8.37 24.64
N ASP A 354 19.72 -9.23 24.01
CA ASP A 354 21.18 -9.17 23.89
C ASP A 354 21.69 -8.17 22.85
N LEU A 355 20.81 -7.53 22.07
CA LEU A 355 21.23 -6.56 21.05
C LEU A 355 21.93 -5.34 21.66
N CYS A 356 21.55 -4.98 22.88
CA CYS A 356 22.05 -3.85 23.63
C CYS A 356 22.16 -4.24 25.11
N ASP A 357 23.05 -3.58 25.86
CA ASP A 357 23.05 -3.69 27.32
C ASP A 357 21.83 -2.99 27.95
N ASP A 358 21.56 -3.25 29.23
CA ASP A 358 20.38 -2.71 29.92
C ASP A 358 20.38 -1.18 29.97
N ALA A 359 21.55 -0.56 30.14
CA ALA A 359 21.70 0.90 30.17
C ALA A 359 21.32 1.51 28.80
N THR A 360 21.73 0.87 27.72
CA THR A 360 21.36 1.26 26.36
C THR A 360 19.88 1.07 26.12
N TRP A 361 19.30 -0.08 26.49
CA TRP A 361 17.85 -0.29 26.38
C TRP A 361 17.05 0.78 27.13
N GLN A 362 17.43 1.10 28.37
CA GLN A 362 16.78 2.13 29.15
C GLN A 362 16.87 3.50 28.46
N ALA A 363 18.05 3.85 27.95
CA ALA A 363 18.23 5.08 27.18
C ALA A 363 17.35 5.11 25.92
N LEU A 364 17.25 4.00 25.18
CA LEU A 364 16.42 3.93 23.98
C LEU A 364 14.92 4.06 24.29
N PHE A 365 14.44 3.42 25.36
CA PHE A 365 13.04 3.57 25.79
C PHE A 365 12.71 4.99 26.23
N GLU A 366 13.59 5.65 27.00
CA GLU A 366 13.36 7.05 27.39
C GLU A 366 13.40 7.99 26.18
N LEU A 367 14.34 7.80 25.25
CA LEU A 367 14.42 8.60 24.02
C LEU A 367 13.15 8.49 23.18
N THR A 368 12.57 7.30 23.08
CA THR A 368 11.43 7.02 22.17
C THR A 368 10.07 7.14 22.85
N LYS A 369 10.02 7.62 24.09
CA LYS A 369 8.78 7.75 24.88
C LYS A 369 7.82 8.81 24.31
N GLN A 370 8.37 9.94 23.84
CA GLN A 370 7.59 11.15 23.52
C GLN A 370 7.75 11.67 22.07
N ASN A 371 8.73 11.20 21.30
CA ASN A 371 8.82 11.50 19.87
C ASN A 371 9.78 10.51 19.21
N THR A 372 9.47 10.03 18.01
CA THR A 372 10.33 9.08 17.29
C THR A 372 10.67 9.58 15.88
N GLN A 373 10.23 10.80 15.55
CA GLN A 373 10.50 11.50 14.30
C GLN A 373 11.65 12.51 14.39
N ASP A 374 12.20 12.78 15.59
CA ASP A 374 13.33 13.72 15.73
C ASP A 374 14.61 13.08 15.17
N LYS A 375 15.27 13.76 14.24
CA LYS A 375 16.57 13.35 13.67
C LYS A 375 17.64 13.11 14.72
N LYS A 376 17.60 13.81 15.85
CA LYS A 376 18.51 13.59 16.98
C LYS A 376 18.31 12.21 17.60
N ILE A 377 17.07 11.74 17.66
CA ILE A 377 16.72 10.42 18.20
C ILE A 377 17.21 9.32 17.25
N GLU A 378 17.06 9.51 15.92
CA GLU A 378 17.66 8.61 14.91
C GLU A 378 19.19 8.51 15.08
N GLN A 379 19.89 9.65 15.17
CA GLN A 379 21.35 9.67 15.34
C GLN A 379 21.78 9.01 16.65
N LEU A 380 21.06 9.25 17.74
CA LEU A 380 21.34 8.63 19.02
C LEU A 380 21.06 7.12 18.99
N LEU A 381 19.99 6.67 18.31
CA LEU A 381 19.71 5.25 18.07
C LEU A 381 20.85 4.57 17.30
N GLN A 382 21.37 5.22 16.26
CA GLN A 382 22.51 4.71 15.48
C GLN A 382 23.78 4.60 16.33
N VAL A 383 24.11 5.66 17.09
CA VAL A 383 25.29 5.66 17.98
C VAL A 383 25.17 4.59 19.06
N LYS A 384 23.98 4.44 19.65
CA LYS A 384 23.74 3.51 20.76
C LYS A 384 23.70 2.05 20.32
N THR A 385 23.18 1.77 19.13
CA THR A 385 23.17 0.40 18.60
C THR A 385 24.53 0.00 18.01
N GLY A 386 25.32 0.95 17.48
CA GLY A 386 26.56 0.66 16.77
C GLY A 386 26.34 -0.12 15.46
N LEU A 387 25.07 -0.25 15.03
CA LEU A 387 24.68 -1.06 13.89
C LEU A 387 24.58 -0.17 12.64
N HIS A 388 25.30 -0.54 11.58
CA HIS A 388 25.32 0.20 10.33
C HIS A 388 24.20 -0.27 9.40
N TYR A 389 23.08 0.48 9.37
CA TYR A 389 21.93 0.20 8.52
C TYR A 389 21.75 1.19 7.36
N ALA A 390 22.79 1.92 6.97
CA ALA A 390 22.75 2.93 5.91
C ALA A 390 22.26 2.37 4.55
N GLU A 391 22.40 1.07 4.33
CA GLU A 391 21.94 0.37 3.12
C GLU A 391 20.42 0.08 3.12
N ILE A 392 19.71 0.34 4.22
CA ILE A 392 18.24 0.35 4.26
C ILE A 392 17.77 1.76 3.89
N ASN A 393 17.06 1.89 2.77
CA ASN A 393 16.53 3.15 2.29
C ASN A 393 15.01 3.17 2.48
N ASN A 394 14.50 4.15 3.23
CA ASN A 394 13.07 4.33 3.46
C ASN A 394 12.58 5.55 2.70
N GLU A 395 11.55 5.39 1.88
CA GLU A 395 10.84 6.49 1.24
C GLU A 395 9.46 6.67 1.88
N TRP A 396 9.17 7.89 2.33
CA TRP A 396 7.86 8.24 2.91
C TRP A 396 7.26 9.46 2.24
N PHE A 397 5.95 9.45 2.00
CA PHE A 397 5.24 10.70 1.77
C PHE A 397 5.14 11.49 3.07
N ILE A 398 5.43 12.79 3.01
CA ILE A 398 5.44 13.68 4.18
C ILE A 398 4.11 13.61 4.97
N LYS A 399 3.00 13.39 4.25
CA LYS A 399 1.64 13.32 4.80
C LYS A 399 1.01 11.93 4.64
N ASP A 400 1.83 10.89 4.59
CA ASP A 400 1.35 9.51 4.61
C ASP A 400 0.63 9.17 5.93
N LEU A 401 -0.38 8.29 5.87
CA LEU A 401 -1.14 7.89 7.05
C LEU A 401 -0.30 7.17 8.12
N THR A 402 0.71 6.39 7.71
CA THR A 402 1.53 5.63 8.65
C THR A 402 2.43 6.51 9.50
N ARG A 403 2.60 7.79 9.11
CA ARG A 403 3.34 8.78 9.89
C ARG A 403 2.73 9.01 11.28
N ILE A 404 1.41 8.81 11.43
CA ILE A 404 0.73 8.86 12.74
C ILE A 404 1.34 7.85 13.71
N TYR A 405 1.78 6.67 13.23
CA TYR A 405 2.34 5.64 14.10
C TYR A 405 3.65 6.06 14.77
N PHE A 406 4.44 6.93 14.14
CA PHE A 406 5.63 7.51 14.76
C PHE A 406 5.29 8.53 15.88
N GLY A 407 4.01 8.88 16.03
CA GLY A 407 3.51 9.58 17.21
C GLY A 407 3.41 8.66 18.43
N PHE A 408 3.47 7.34 18.30
CA PHE A 408 3.30 6.42 19.43
C PHE A 408 4.62 6.12 20.13
N PRO A 409 4.60 5.92 21.47
CA PRO A 409 5.80 5.57 22.23
C PRO A 409 6.51 4.34 21.68
N TYR A 410 7.85 4.38 21.74
CA TYR A 410 8.75 3.26 21.45
C TYR A 410 8.75 2.80 19.99
N THR A 411 8.12 3.57 19.10
CA THR A 411 8.25 3.36 17.66
C THR A 411 9.57 3.94 17.14
N PHE A 412 10.12 3.47 16.01
CA PHE A 412 11.28 4.09 15.35
C PHE A 412 11.49 3.51 13.94
N TYR A 413 12.50 4.00 13.22
CA TYR A 413 12.96 3.41 11.97
C TYR A 413 14.49 3.23 11.98
N ILE A 414 14.99 2.43 11.04
CA ILE A 414 16.43 2.29 10.78
C ILE A 414 16.78 2.58 9.33
N GLY A 415 18.02 3.02 9.10
CA GLY A 415 18.53 3.36 7.77
C GLY A 415 18.21 4.80 7.36
N THR A 416 18.35 5.10 6.08
CA THR A 416 18.19 6.46 5.55
C THR A 416 16.71 6.78 5.31
N ALA A 417 16.30 8.01 5.61
CA ALA A 417 14.94 8.50 5.38
C ALA A 417 14.92 9.52 4.23
N ASN A 418 14.14 9.23 3.19
CA ASN A 418 13.89 10.12 2.07
C ASN A 418 12.41 10.51 2.07
N TYR A 419 12.14 11.80 2.23
CA TYR A 419 10.78 12.31 2.24
C TYR A 419 10.37 12.79 0.84
N LEU A 420 9.30 12.19 0.33
CA LEU A 420 8.73 12.47 -0.97
C LEU A 420 7.59 13.48 -0.84
N ASN A 421 7.51 14.40 -1.81
CA ASN A 421 6.44 15.38 -1.90
C ASN A 421 6.12 15.72 -3.36
N ALA A 422 4.91 16.18 -3.64
CA ALA A 422 4.57 16.71 -4.94
C ALA A 422 4.55 18.25 -4.89
N ARG A 423 5.08 18.90 -5.94
CA ARG A 423 5.03 20.37 -6.05
C ARG A 423 3.57 20.82 -6.01
N ASN A 424 3.27 21.81 -5.16
CA ASN A 424 1.92 22.33 -4.91
C ASN A 424 0.94 21.32 -4.27
N TRP A 425 1.45 20.31 -3.58
CA TRP A 425 0.66 19.40 -2.76
C TRP A 425 0.35 20.06 -1.40
N THR A 426 -0.86 20.61 -1.27
CA THR A 426 -1.35 21.22 -0.02
C THR A 426 -2.45 20.36 0.59
N TYR A 427 -2.05 19.22 1.13
CA TYR A 427 -2.98 18.31 1.80
C TYR A 427 -3.07 18.62 3.30
N PRO A 428 -4.24 18.75 3.91
CA PRO A 428 -4.44 19.18 5.28
C PRO A 428 -4.24 18.06 6.29
N PHE A 429 -3.98 16.82 5.85
CA PHE A 429 -3.75 15.72 6.78
C PHE A 429 -2.62 16.06 7.74
N VAL A 430 -2.97 16.06 9.01
CA VAL A 430 -2.05 16.35 10.11
C VAL A 430 -1.49 15.02 10.56
N ALA A 431 -0.24 14.76 10.21
CA ALA A 431 0.42 13.50 10.56
C ALA A 431 0.84 13.45 12.05
N ASP A 432 0.98 14.61 12.70
CA ASP A 432 1.36 14.68 14.11
C ASP A 432 0.13 14.88 15.00
N ILE A 433 -0.33 13.77 15.58
CA ILE A 433 -1.48 13.76 16.49
C ILE A 433 -1.15 14.35 17.87
N ARG A 434 0.13 14.53 18.23
CA ARG A 434 0.55 15.03 19.55
C ARG A 434 0.30 16.52 19.75
N GLU A 435 0.06 17.26 18.66
CA GLU A 435 -0.46 18.64 18.76
C GLU A 435 -1.88 18.69 19.38
N TYR A 436 -2.58 17.56 19.42
CA TYR A 436 -3.97 17.45 19.86
C TYR A 436 -4.13 16.62 21.12
N LEU A 437 -3.35 15.54 21.26
CA LEU A 437 -3.47 14.59 22.36
C LEU A 437 -2.26 14.66 23.29
N LYS A 438 -2.51 14.72 24.60
CA LYS A 438 -1.49 14.59 25.65
C LYS A 438 -0.99 13.15 25.77
N ASP A 439 0.12 12.94 26.49
CA ASP A 439 0.73 11.61 26.64
C ASP A 439 -0.21 10.58 27.31
N ASP A 440 -0.97 10.97 28.33
CA ASP A 440 -2.01 10.14 28.96
C ASP A 440 -3.13 9.76 27.97
N GLU A 441 -3.52 10.71 27.12
CA GLU A 441 -4.54 10.53 26.09
C GLU A 441 -4.06 9.63 24.95
N MET A 442 -2.79 9.73 24.56
CA MET A 442 -2.15 8.84 23.61
C MET A 442 -2.08 7.40 24.12
N GLN A 443 -1.83 7.20 25.42
CA GLN A 443 -1.89 5.88 26.04
C GLN A 443 -3.31 5.31 26.06
N ALA A 444 -4.30 6.12 26.43
CA ALA A 444 -5.71 5.72 26.39
C ALA A 444 -6.16 5.32 24.97
N TYR A 445 -5.71 6.04 23.95
CA TYR A 445 -5.97 5.70 22.55
C TYR A 445 -5.33 4.36 22.15
N SER A 446 -4.07 4.13 22.52
CA SER A 446 -3.39 2.84 22.30
C SER A 446 -4.14 1.69 22.99
N GLN A 447 -4.60 1.90 24.23
CA GLN A 447 -5.41 0.93 24.97
C GLN A 447 -6.77 0.65 24.32
N PHE A 448 -7.44 1.67 23.78
CA PHE A 448 -8.68 1.49 23.03
C PHE A 448 -8.50 0.51 21.87
N TRP A 449 -7.46 0.71 21.05
CA TRP A 449 -7.17 -0.19 19.93
C TRP A 449 -6.79 -1.60 20.41
N GLY A 450 -6.02 -1.70 21.50
CA GLY A 450 -5.72 -3.00 22.12
C GLY A 450 -6.98 -3.73 22.56
N ASN A 451 -7.91 -3.03 23.21
CA ASN A 451 -9.18 -3.60 23.67
C ASN A 451 -10.07 -4.02 22.49
N LEU A 452 -10.09 -3.24 21.40
CA LEU A 452 -10.77 -3.61 20.15
C LEU A 452 -10.22 -4.93 19.61
N ILE A 453 -8.90 -5.06 19.49
CA ILE A 453 -8.28 -6.28 18.96
C ILE A 453 -8.56 -7.47 19.89
N HIS A 454 -8.48 -7.30 21.22
CA HIS A 454 -8.85 -8.35 22.18
C HIS A 454 -10.33 -8.74 22.07
N TYR A 455 -11.23 -7.79 21.81
CA TYR A 455 -12.62 -8.09 21.53
C TYR A 455 -12.76 -8.89 20.24
N LEU A 456 -12.14 -8.44 19.15
CA LEU A 456 -12.21 -9.09 17.84
C LEU A 456 -11.60 -10.51 17.86
N LYS A 457 -10.55 -10.75 18.64
CA LYS A 457 -9.98 -12.10 18.90
C LYS A 457 -11.03 -13.05 19.47
N ARG A 458 -11.90 -12.58 20.38
CA ARG A 458 -12.95 -13.42 21.01
C ARG A 458 -14.06 -13.82 20.05
N VAL A 459 -14.20 -13.09 18.94
CA VAL A 459 -15.18 -13.32 17.87
C VAL A 459 -14.49 -13.69 16.55
N GLU A 460 -13.21 -14.08 16.62
CA GLU A 460 -12.37 -14.43 15.48
C GLU A 460 -12.81 -15.77 14.91
N ASN A 461 -13.88 -15.71 14.11
CA ASN A 461 -14.36 -16.81 13.32
C ASN A 461 -13.69 -16.76 11.94
N ARG A 462 -13.60 -17.88 11.22
CA ARG A 462 -13.09 -17.92 9.82
C ARG A 462 -14.01 -17.20 8.81
N ASN A 463 -14.84 -16.27 9.24
CA ASN A 463 -15.88 -15.59 8.48
C ASN A 463 -15.69 -14.07 8.63
N GLY A 464 -15.20 -13.43 7.57
CA GLY A 464 -14.96 -11.99 7.49
C GLY A 464 -16.24 -11.17 7.69
N THR A 465 -17.41 -11.67 7.30
CA THR A 465 -18.69 -10.96 7.54
C THR A 465 -18.99 -10.81 9.03
N ILE A 466 -18.68 -11.83 9.84
CA ILE A 466 -18.85 -11.78 11.31
C ILE A 466 -17.83 -10.82 11.94
N ILE A 467 -16.59 -10.80 11.44
CA ILE A 467 -15.57 -9.85 11.88
C ILE A 467 -16.03 -8.41 11.62
N LEU A 468 -16.55 -8.13 10.41
CA LEU A 468 -17.08 -6.81 10.07
C LEU A 468 -18.25 -6.40 10.97
N ALA A 469 -19.22 -7.30 11.17
CA ALA A 469 -20.34 -7.05 12.07
C ALA A 469 -19.86 -6.77 13.50
N SER A 470 -18.88 -7.53 13.99
CA SER A 470 -18.33 -7.39 15.34
C SER A 470 -17.50 -6.12 15.52
N LEU A 471 -16.76 -5.68 14.49
CA LEU A 471 -16.07 -4.39 14.47
C LEU A 471 -17.07 -3.24 14.66
N VAL A 472 -18.19 -3.30 13.93
CA VAL A 472 -19.28 -2.32 14.08
C VAL A 472 -19.90 -2.39 15.48
N THR A 473 -20.15 -3.60 16.00
CA THR A 473 -20.69 -3.79 17.35
C THR A 473 -19.75 -3.25 18.45
N TYR A 474 -18.45 -3.51 18.36
CA TYR A 474 -17.49 -2.99 19.32
C TYR A 474 -17.40 -1.46 19.24
N GLY A 475 -17.28 -0.91 18.03
CA GLY A 475 -17.24 0.54 17.84
C GLY A 475 -18.46 1.21 18.47
N LEU A 476 -19.66 0.63 18.26
CA LEU A 476 -20.89 1.07 18.91
C LEU A 476 -20.83 1.02 20.43
N GLN A 477 -20.38 -0.10 20.98
CA GLN A 477 -20.30 -0.30 22.42
C GLN A 477 -19.32 0.70 23.04
N ALA A 478 -18.13 0.84 22.48
CA ALA A 478 -17.13 1.76 22.99
C ALA A 478 -17.58 3.22 22.88
N LEU A 479 -18.27 3.61 21.80
CA LEU A 479 -18.87 4.94 21.69
C LEU A 479 -19.96 5.17 22.75
N ARG A 480 -20.77 4.14 23.08
CA ARG A 480 -21.76 4.20 24.17
C ARG A 480 -21.13 4.28 25.55
N GLU A 481 -20.04 3.55 25.77
CA GLU A 481 -19.27 3.60 27.02
C GLU A 481 -18.62 4.98 27.21
N VAL A 482 -17.98 5.51 26.17
CA VAL A 482 -17.45 6.89 26.15
C VAL A 482 -18.58 7.91 26.38
N TYR A 483 -19.76 7.70 25.82
CA TYR A 483 -20.92 8.56 26.09
C TYR A 483 -21.46 8.46 27.51
N GLY A 484 -21.56 7.25 28.06
CA GLY A 484 -21.92 7.03 29.46
C GLY A 484 -20.91 7.70 30.41
N ALA A 485 -19.63 7.67 30.03
CA ALA A 485 -18.52 8.30 30.73
C ALA A 485 -18.37 9.80 30.44
N ILE A 486 -19.01 10.36 29.40
CA ILE A 486 -18.93 11.77 28.98
C ILE A 486 -19.41 12.74 30.05
N LYS A 487 -19.96 12.25 31.16
CA LYS A 487 -20.23 13.06 32.35
C LYS A 487 -18.96 13.50 33.09
N THR A 488 -17.82 12.85 32.85
CA THR A 488 -16.53 13.28 33.41
C THR A 488 -15.87 14.37 32.54
N PRO A 489 -15.21 15.38 33.14
CA PRO A 489 -14.49 16.40 32.39
C PRO A 489 -13.39 15.83 31.49
N GLU A 490 -12.74 14.74 31.92
CA GLU A 490 -11.66 14.06 31.21
C GLU A 490 -12.14 13.40 29.91
N ALA A 491 -13.23 12.64 29.95
CA ALA A 491 -13.79 12.00 28.75
C ALA A 491 -14.27 13.04 27.71
N LYS A 492 -14.85 14.17 28.18
CA LYS A 492 -15.19 15.29 27.29
C LYS A 492 -13.96 15.89 26.64
N ARG A 493 -12.89 16.12 27.41
CA ARG A 493 -11.62 16.68 26.91
C ARG A 493 -11.02 15.78 25.82
N LEU A 494 -10.91 14.48 26.09
CA LEU A 494 -10.37 13.49 25.14
C LEU A 494 -11.20 13.43 23.85
N PHE A 495 -12.52 13.36 23.96
CA PHE A 495 -13.42 13.35 22.80
C PHE A 495 -13.29 14.64 21.97
N SER A 496 -13.29 15.81 22.62
CA SER A 496 -13.16 17.10 21.94
C SER A 496 -11.80 17.26 21.26
N ALA A 497 -10.71 16.77 21.88
CA ALA A 497 -9.38 16.78 21.28
C ALA A 497 -9.32 15.91 20.01
N TYR A 498 -9.89 14.70 20.07
CA TYR A 498 -9.96 13.80 18.92
C TYR A 498 -10.86 14.34 17.79
N ALA A 499 -12.04 14.88 18.13
CA ALA A 499 -12.92 15.52 17.16
C ALA A 499 -12.25 16.73 16.48
N ARG A 500 -11.45 17.50 17.23
CA ARG A 500 -10.63 18.58 16.68
C ARG A 500 -9.59 18.05 15.70
N TYR A 501 -8.82 17.05 16.08
CA TYR A 501 -7.85 16.40 15.20
C TYR A 501 -8.50 15.92 13.89
N LEU A 502 -9.62 15.19 13.96
CA LEU A 502 -10.32 14.69 12.78
C LEU A 502 -10.83 15.83 11.86
N SER A 503 -11.26 16.96 12.44
CA SER A 503 -11.73 18.12 11.67
C SER A 503 -10.58 18.93 11.05
N ASP A 504 -9.48 19.09 11.77
CA ASP A 504 -8.30 19.84 11.31
C ASP A 504 -7.53 19.04 10.25
N ALA A 505 -7.42 17.72 10.42
CA ALA A 505 -6.91 16.79 9.40
C ALA A 505 -7.85 16.63 8.18
N LYS A 506 -9.05 17.25 8.21
CA LYS A 506 -10.12 17.12 7.21
C LYS A 506 -10.56 15.68 6.96
N ILE A 507 -10.41 14.81 7.95
CA ILE A 507 -11.04 13.48 7.98
C ILE A 507 -12.54 13.65 8.07
N PHE A 508 -13.02 14.61 8.87
CA PHE A 508 -14.42 15.00 8.92
C PHE A 508 -14.66 16.37 8.24
N LYS A 509 -15.84 16.52 7.64
CA LYS A 509 -16.33 17.75 6.98
C LYS A 509 -16.86 18.74 8.01
N ASP A 510 -17.44 18.24 9.11
CA ASP A 510 -18.05 19.07 10.12
C ASP A 510 -17.02 19.64 11.11
N THR A 511 -17.39 20.76 11.72
CA THR A 511 -16.61 21.36 12.82
C THR A 511 -16.69 20.48 14.08
N PRO A 512 -15.73 20.58 15.01
CA PRO A 512 -15.76 19.80 16.24
C PRO A 512 -17.04 20.00 17.05
N VAL A 513 -17.60 21.22 17.02
CA VAL A 513 -18.88 21.57 17.67
C VAL A 513 -20.04 20.80 17.04
N ALA A 514 -20.16 20.82 15.72
CA ALA A 514 -21.21 20.09 15.01
C ALA A 514 -21.08 18.56 15.17
N VAL A 515 -19.85 18.02 15.17
CA VAL A 515 -19.59 16.61 15.48
C VAL A 515 -20.06 16.28 16.89
N GLN A 516 -19.75 17.13 17.87
CA GLN A 516 -20.15 16.94 19.26
C GLN A 516 -21.67 17.04 19.48
N GLU A 517 -22.35 17.99 18.82
CA GLU A 517 -23.80 18.15 18.86
C GLU A 517 -24.53 16.96 18.22
N ASN A 518 -24.06 16.52 17.04
CA ASN A 518 -24.58 15.33 16.38
C ASN A 518 -24.38 14.08 17.25
N PHE A 519 -23.21 13.97 17.89
CA PHE A 519 -22.89 12.87 18.80
C PHE A 519 -23.83 12.83 20.02
N GLN A 520 -24.04 13.97 20.68
CA GLN A 520 -24.97 14.07 21.83
C GLN A 520 -26.42 13.77 21.43
N ARG A 521 -26.86 14.25 20.27
CA ARG A 521 -28.20 13.99 19.73
C ARG A 521 -28.45 12.51 19.43
N GLU A 522 -27.46 11.81 18.91
CA GLU A 522 -27.59 10.39 18.57
C GLU A 522 -27.60 9.49 19.81
N LEU A 523 -26.73 9.76 20.78
CA LEU A 523 -26.58 8.91 21.95
C LEU A 523 -27.64 9.15 23.05
N SER A 524 -28.39 10.25 22.95
CA SER A 524 -29.60 10.51 23.75
C SER A 524 -30.84 9.75 23.25
N ARG A 525 -30.77 9.07 22.10
CA ARG A 525 -31.87 8.28 21.54
C ARG A 525 -31.61 6.78 21.78
N PRO A 526 -32.61 6.00 22.22
CA PRO A 526 -32.49 4.55 22.30
C PRO A 526 -32.51 3.98 20.88
N GLN A 527 -31.34 3.77 20.27
CA GLN A 527 -31.27 3.15 18.94
C GLN A 527 -30.83 1.68 19.01
N THR A 528 -31.55 0.81 18.31
CA THR A 528 -31.21 -0.60 18.08
C THR A 528 -30.08 -0.73 17.06
N ALA A 529 -29.28 -1.79 17.16
CA ALA A 529 -28.19 -2.11 16.22
C ALA A 529 -28.63 -2.16 14.74
N LEU A 530 -29.94 -2.29 14.48
CA LEU A 530 -30.54 -2.36 13.14
C LEU A 530 -30.53 -1.00 12.38
N ARG A 531 -30.75 0.14 13.04
CA ARG A 531 -30.72 1.47 12.37
C ARG A 531 -29.31 1.93 12.02
N VAL A 532 -28.37 1.56 12.88
CA VAL A 532 -26.93 1.64 12.65
C VAL A 532 -26.52 0.85 11.40
N LEU A 533 -27.08 -0.35 11.19
CA LEU A 533 -26.84 -1.13 9.98
C LEU A 533 -27.52 -0.54 8.73
N GLN A 534 -28.48 0.37 8.88
CA GLN A 534 -29.19 1.06 7.79
C GLN A 534 -28.47 2.34 7.30
N GLY A 535 -27.27 2.64 7.82
CA GLY A 535 -26.43 3.74 7.31
C GLY A 535 -26.81 5.14 7.82
N GLU A 536 -27.71 5.24 8.79
CA GLU A 536 -28.11 6.49 9.43
C GLU A 536 -27.12 6.87 10.54
N TRP A 537 -25.89 7.16 10.15
CA TRP A 537 -24.83 7.60 11.07
C TRP A 537 -24.46 9.05 10.80
N PRO A 538 -25.02 10.03 11.53
CA PRO A 538 -24.66 11.44 11.35
C PRO A 538 -23.15 11.70 11.46
N PHE A 539 -22.44 11.01 12.37
CA PHE A 539 -20.98 11.18 12.48
C PHE A 539 -20.21 10.59 11.28
N LEU A 540 -20.64 9.45 10.72
CA LEU A 540 -20.02 8.90 9.51
C LEU A 540 -20.43 9.68 8.25
N SER A 541 -21.59 10.35 8.27
CA SER A 541 -21.99 11.28 7.21
C SER A 541 -21.04 12.48 7.11
N SER A 542 -20.36 12.80 8.22
CA SER A 542 -19.29 13.79 8.27
C SER A 542 -18.00 13.33 7.63
N VAL A 543 -17.80 12.02 7.40
CA VAL A 543 -16.53 11.52 6.82
C VAL A 543 -16.31 12.17 5.45
N ASN A 544 -15.13 12.76 5.31
CA ASN A 544 -14.62 13.28 4.06
C ASN A 544 -14.08 12.12 3.22
N ASN A 545 -14.99 11.35 2.62
CA ASN A 545 -14.66 10.20 1.79
C ASN A 545 -13.64 10.55 0.71
N GLU A 546 -13.74 11.74 0.13
CA GLU A 546 -12.82 12.20 -0.90
C GLU A 546 -11.41 12.39 -0.35
N MET A 547 -11.29 12.92 0.87
CA MET A 547 -10.02 13.01 1.58
C MET A 547 -9.48 11.61 1.89
N VAL A 548 -10.29 10.74 2.51
CA VAL A 548 -9.89 9.38 2.92
C VAL A 548 -9.40 8.55 1.72
N GLU A 549 -10.16 8.53 0.63
CA GLU A 549 -9.78 7.84 -0.61
C GLU A 549 -8.44 8.35 -1.15
N THR A 550 -8.26 9.68 -1.11
CA THR A 550 -7.04 10.35 -1.53
C THR A 550 -5.84 9.97 -0.63
N VAL A 551 -5.99 9.89 0.70
CA VAL A 551 -4.91 9.42 1.60
C VAL A 551 -4.51 8.01 1.22
N ILE A 552 -5.50 7.13 1.10
CA ILE A 552 -5.29 5.69 0.88
C ILE A 552 -4.59 5.48 -0.46
N TYR A 553 -5.03 6.18 -1.51
CA TYR A 553 -4.40 6.09 -2.82
C TYR A 553 -2.92 6.49 -2.80
N PHE A 554 -2.53 7.53 -2.06
CA PHE A 554 -1.10 7.89 -1.95
C PHE A 554 -0.32 7.02 -0.99
N HIS A 555 -1.01 6.36 -0.05
CA HIS A 555 -0.38 5.35 0.77
C HIS A 555 0.01 4.14 -0.08
N THR A 556 -0.90 3.63 -0.92
CA THR A 556 -0.66 2.42 -1.73
C THR A 556 0.44 2.63 -2.78
N ILE A 557 1.10 1.54 -3.19
CA ILE A 557 2.18 1.57 -4.20
C ILE A 557 1.70 2.24 -5.51
N GLU A 558 0.43 2.06 -5.86
CA GLU A 558 -0.20 2.60 -7.08
C GLU A 558 -0.08 4.13 -7.16
N GLY A 559 -0.44 4.86 -6.10
CA GLY A 559 -0.29 6.31 -6.08
C GLY A 559 1.13 6.73 -5.70
N ALA A 560 1.75 6.00 -4.78
CA ALA A 560 3.06 6.28 -4.23
C ALA A 560 4.18 6.39 -5.30
N ARG A 561 4.14 5.53 -6.31
CA ARG A 561 5.19 5.44 -7.34
C ARG A 561 5.38 6.75 -8.12
N TYR A 562 4.35 7.60 -8.19
CA TYR A 562 4.35 8.82 -9.00
C TYR A 562 4.88 10.08 -8.30
N PHE A 563 5.11 10.02 -6.99
CA PHE A 563 5.83 11.07 -6.28
C PHE A 563 7.32 11.08 -6.65
N LYS A 564 7.95 12.24 -6.45
CA LYS A 564 9.38 12.46 -6.68
C LYS A 564 10.04 12.99 -5.42
N SER A 565 11.33 12.76 -5.26
CA SER A 565 12.13 13.42 -4.22
C SER A 565 12.17 14.92 -4.50
N VAL A 566 12.19 15.71 -3.41
CA VAL A 566 12.31 17.17 -3.45
C VAL A 566 13.75 17.58 -3.64
#